data_AF-A0A136M003-F1
#
_entry.id   AF-A0A136M003-F1
#
_cell.length_a   1.000
_cell.length_b   1.000
_cell.length_c   1.000
_cell.angle_alpha   90.00
_cell.angle_beta   90.00
_cell.angle_gamma   90.00
#
_symmetry.space_group_name_H-M   'P 1'
#
loop_
_entity.id
_entity.type
_entity.pdbx_description
1 polymer ?
#
loop_
_entity_poly.entity_id
_entity_poly.type
_entity_poly.pdbx_seq_one_letter_code
_entity_poly.pdbx_strand_id
1 'polypeptide(L)'
;MPRPGFDIWEVERGVHTYTVAAVYAGLLASAHLAKHHGDTDHSRLYRRTAQDVAQAARDHLIDKNTGLLIRSITCDPLEENCSIDLTMDASLMYVWRLGLLPADDPVMEATVNTIEERLWIDSAVGGIARKENDWYHRLIILYQEIHGSYQHSGLHNTGSAAGSHREHKSTWAGYLIMLTKRDSWLNRRTLITAQPYR
;
A
#
# COMPACT_ATOMS: atom_id res chain seq x y z
N MET A 1 1.45 17.72 -8.93
CA MET A 1 1.24 16.83 -7.78
C MET A 1 1.51 17.58 -6.47
N PRO A 2 0.94 17.18 -5.33
CA PRO A 2 1.29 17.72 -4.02
C PRO A 2 2.80 17.58 -3.74
N ARG A 3 3.32 18.47 -2.87
CA ARG A 3 4.72 18.41 -2.43
C ARG A 3 4.97 17.14 -1.59
N PRO A 4 6.23 16.66 -1.52
CA PRO A 4 6.56 15.50 -0.70
C PRO A 4 6.16 15.67 0.77
N GLY A 5 5.54 14.64 1.32
CA GLY A 5 5.10 14.52 2.71
C GLY A 5 5.27 13.09 3.20
N PHE A 6 4.77 12.77 4.39
CA PHE A 6 4.79 11.39 4.90
C PHE A 6 3.71 10.52 4.25
N ASP A 7 3.97 9.22 4.17
CA ASP A 7 2.96 8.23 3.81
C ASP A 7 1.90 8.09 4.90
N ILE A 8 0.85 7.31 4.63
CA ILE A 8 -0.22 7.08 5.61
C ILE A 8 0.20 6.27 6.83
N TRP A 9 1.36 5.64 6.74
CA TRP A 9 1.96 4.90 7.84
C TRP A 9 2.92 5.77 8.67
N GLU A 10 3.09 7.03 8.27
CA GLU A 10 3.92 8.04 8.96
C GLU A 10 5.40 7.66 9.07
N VAL A 11 5.92 6.91 8.09
CA VAL A 11 7.31 6.40 8.10
C VAL A 11 8.18 7.11 7.07
N GLU A 12 7.73 7.23 5.82
CA GLU A 12 8.59 7.60 4.71
C GLU A 12 8.16 8.91 4.05
N ARG A 13 9.12 9.79 3.77
CA ARG A 13 8.86 11.06 3.11
C ARG A 13 9.00 10.93 1.59
N GLY A 14 7.97 11.32 0.85
CA GLY A 14 7.93 11.23 -0.60
C GLY A 14 6.61 11.77 -1.18
N VAL A 15 6.45 11.67 -2.50
CA VAL A 15 5.16 11.84 -3.17
C VAL A 15 4.51 10.47 -3.25
N HIS A 16 3.52 10.21 -2.38
CA HIS A 16 2.86 8.92 -2.24
C HIS A 16 1.56 8.85 -3.02
N THR A 17 1.34 7.75 -3.74
CA THR A 17 0.15 7.60 -4.60
C THR A 17 -1.16 7.67 -3.83
N TYR A 18 -1.21 7.07 -2.63
CA TYR A 18 -2.37 7.25 -1.75
C TYR A 18 -2.62 8.73 -1.44
N THR A 19 -1.58 9.46 -1.02
CA THR A 19 -1.72 10.86 -0.62
C THR A 19 -2.14 11.73 -1.80
N VAL A 20 -1.64 11.45 -3.00
CA VAL A 20 -2.06 12.10 -4.23
C VAL A 20 -3.54 11.83 -4.52
N ALA A 21 -4.00 10.58 -4.37
CA ALA A 21 -5.42 10.22 -4.51
C ALA A 21 -6.30 10.90 -3.46
N ALA A 22 -5.83 11.03 -2.21
CA ALA A 22 -6.56 11.71 -1.15
C ALA A 22 -6.70 13.21 -1.41
N VAL A 23 -5.62 13.87 -1.89
CA VAL A 23 -5.65 15.28 -2.31
C VAL A 23 -6.62 15.49 -3.48
N TYR A 24 -6.59 14.60 -4.47
CA TYR A 24 -7.54 14.63 -5.58
C TYR A 24 -9.00 14.57 -5.09
N ALA A 25 -9.33 13.59 -4.26
CA ALA A 25 -10.67 13.42 -3.71
C ALA A 25 -11.11 14.63 -2.86
N GLY A 26 -10.20 15.18 -2.04
CA GLY A 26 -10.45 16.37 -1.24
C GLY A 26 -10.74 17.61 -2.09
N LEU A 27 -9.99 17.81 -3.18
CA LEU A 27 -10.23 18.92 -4.12
C LEU A 27 -11.59 18.78 -4.82
N LEU A 28 -11.98 17.57 -5.23
CA LEU A 28 -13.30 17.34 -5.79
C LEU A 28 -14.41 17.63 -4.77
N ALA A 29 -14.28 17.13 -3.54
CA ALA A 29 -15.24 17.40 -2.47
C ALA A 29 -15.37 18.91 -2.20
N SER A 30 -14.25 19.63 -2.11
CA SER A 30 -14.24 21.10 -1.97
C SER A 30 -14.90 21.79 -3.16
N ALA A 31 -14.69 21.31 -4.39
CA ALA A 31 -15.36 21.86 -5.57
C ALA A 31 -16.89 21.71 -5.50
N HIS A 32 -17.38 20.60 -4.97
CA HIS A 32 -18.82 20.37 -4.74
C HIS A 32 -19.37 21.26 -3.64
N LEU A 33 -18.66 21.39 -2.52
CA LEU A 33 -19.04 22.26 -1.41
C LEU A 33 -19.12 23.72 -1.85
N ALA A 34 -18.08 24.23 -2.53
CA ALA A 34 -18.05 25.59 -3.06
C ALA A 34 -19.23 25.84 -4.02
N LYS A 35 -19.52 24.89 -4.92
CA LYS A 35 -20.68 24.98 -5.82
C LYS A 35 -21.99 25.07 -5.04
N HIS A 36 -22.15 24.25 -4.00
CA HIS A 36 -23.35 24.21 -3.18
C HIS A 36 -23.61 25.56 -2.47
N HIS A 37 -22.54 26.26 -2.06
CA HIS A 37 -22.62 27.59 -1.46
C HIS A 37 -22.67 28.75 -2.46
N GLY A 38 -22.76 28.48 -3.77
CA GLY A 38 -22.79 29.52 -4.81
C GLY A 38 -21.43 30.13 -5.13
N ASP A 39 -20.33 29.66 -4.53
CA ASP A 39 -18.98 30.09 -4.82
C ASP A 39 -18.45 29.39 -6.09
N THR A 40 -18.85 29.92 -7.24
CA THR A 40 -18.54 29.29 -8.53
C THR A 40 -17.07 29.42 -8.92
N ASP A 41 -16.36 30.45 -8.44
CA ASP A 41 -14.94 30.67 -8.73
C ASP A 41 -14.09 29.61 -8.04
N HIS A 42 -14.26 29.41 -6.73
CA HIS A 42 -13.54 28.36 -6.00
C HIS A 42 -13.94 26.96 -6.49
N SER A 43 -15.21 26.75 -6.83
CA SER A 43 -15.63 25.47 -7.44
C SER A 43 -14.86 25.14 -8.71
N ARG A 44 -14.71 26.12 -9.63
CA ARG A 44 -13.93 25.95 -10.87
C ARG A 44 -12.45 25.72 -10.56
N LEU A 45 -11.87 26.51 -9.67
CA LEU A 45 -10.47 26.39 -9.26
C LEU A 45 -10.18 24.98 -8.71
N TYR A 46 -10.93 24.52 -7.71
CA TYR A 46 -10.71 23.22 -7.10
C TYR A 46 -10.88 22.07 -8.08
N ARG A 47 -11.91 22.13 -8.95
CA ARG A 47 -12.11 21.10 -9.97
C ARG A 47 -10.95 21.07 -10.97
N ARG A 48 -10.46 22.23 -11.40
CA ARG A 48 -9.33 22.31 -12.32
C ARG A 48 -8.07 21.75 -11.68
N THR A 49 -7.77 22.15 -10.44
CA THR A 49 -6.62 21.63 -9.70
C THR A 49 -6.71 20.12 -9.49
N ALA A 50 -7.91 19.58 -9.22
CA ALA A 50 -8.10 18.13 -9.13
C ALA A 50 -7.77 17.44 -10.45
N GLN A 51 -8.20 18.00 -11.59
CA GLN A 51 -7.86 17.46 -12.91
C GLN A 51 -6.35 17.49 -13.19
N ASP A 52 -5.67 18.59 -12.84
CA ASP A 52 -4.22 18.69 -13.01
C ASP A 52 -3.47 17.68 -12.11
N VAL A 53 -3.97 17.43 -10.90
CA VAL A 53 -3.45 16.37 -10.00
C VAL A 53 -3.66 14.97 -10.60
N ALA A 54 -4.85 14.68 -11.12
CA ALA A 54 -5.16 13.38 -11.72
C ALA A 54 -4.32 13.10 -12.98
N GLN A 55 -4.13 14.13 -13.82
CA GLN A 55 -3.28 14.00 -14.99
C GLN A 55 -1.83 13.70 -14.59
N ALA A 56 -1.27 14.48 -13.67
CA ALA A 56 0.09 14.24 -13.19
C ALA A 56 0.25 12.87 -12.51
N ALA A 57 -0.77 12.36 -11.83
CA ALA A 57 -0.75 11.00 -11.28
C ALA A 57 -0.68 9.94 -12.39
N ARG A 58 -1.45 10.07 -13.47
CA ARG A 58 -1.38 9.14 -14.61
C ARG A 58 -0.02 9.16 -15.30
N ASP A 59 0.60 10.34 -15.40
CA ASP A 59 1.87 10.52 -16.10
C ASP A 59 3.07 9.98 -15.30
N HIS A 60 2.99 10.02 -13.96
CA HIS A 60 4.14 9.80 -13.10
C HIS A 60 3.99 8.64 -12.10
N LEU A 61 2.78 8.26 -11.69
CA LEU A 61 2.54 7.27 -10.62
C LEU A 61 2.10 5.90 -11.13
N ILE A 62 2.23 5.69 -12.44
CA ILE A 62 2.04 4.39 -13.08
C ILE A 62 3.40 3.97 -13.63
N ASP A 63 3.90 2.83 -13.17
CA ASP A 63 5.13 2.28 -13.71
C ASP A 63 4.87 1.68 -15.09
N LYS A 64 5.58 2.18 -16.10
CA LYS A 64 5.36 1.81 -17.50
C LYS A 64 5.84 0.40 -17.83
N ASN A 65 6.73 -0.17 -17.00
CA ASN A 65 7.30 -1.49 -17.24
C ASN A 65 6.40 -2.60 -16.69
N THR A 66 5.87 -2.40 -15.48
CA THR A 66 5.06 -3.39 -14.78
C THR A 66 3.55 -3.16 -14.96
N GLY A 67 3.12 -1.96 -15.34
CA GLY A 67 1.70 -1.60 -15.40
C GLY A 67 1.04 -1.50 -14.03
N LEU A 68 1.83 -1.32 -12.97
CA LEU A 68 1.37 -1.19 -11.59
C LEU A 68 1.40 0.27 -11.12
N LEU A 69 0.62 0.56 -10.09
CA LEU A 69 0.78 1.82 -9.35
C LEU A 69 2.13 1.83 -8.63
N ILE A 70 2.86 2.93 -8.79
CA ILE A 70 4.04 3.25 -7.99
C ILE A 70 3.57 3.56 -6.57
N ARG A 71 4.29 3.09 -5.55
CA ARG A 71 3.97 3.45 -4.15
C ARG A 71 4.31 4.90 -3.90
N SER A 72 5.55 5.28 -4.21
CA SER A 72 6.05 6.62 -3.96
C SER A 72 7.17 7.03 -4.91
N ILE A 73 7.33 8.34 -5.08
CA ILE A 73 8.49 8.95 -5.74
C ILE A 73 9.21 9.84 -4.73
N THR A 74 10.52 9.68 -4.62
CA THR A 74 11.38 10.51 -3.78
C THR A 74 12.50 11.10 -4.63
N CYS A 75 12.52 12.42 -4.74
CA CYS A 75 13.56 13.14 -5.45
C CYS A 75 14.55 13.72 -4.45
N ASP A 76 15.84 13.48 -4.69
CA ASP A 76 16.88 14.14 -3.92
C ASP A 76 16.97 15.62 -4.37
N PRO A 77 16.95 16.60 -3.47
CA PRO A 77 17.17 18.00 -3.85
C PRO A 77 18.59 18.27 -4.38
N LEU A 78 19.56 17.43 -4.05
CA LEU A 78 20.98 17.57 -4.37
C LEU A 78 21.40 16.75 -5.59
N GLU A 79 20.62 15.74 -5.98
CA GLU A 79 20.84 14.95 -7.19
C GLU A 79 19.71 15.17 -8.19
N GLU A 80 20.02 15.24 -9.49
CA GLU A 80 19.00 15.41 -10.53
C GLU A 80 18.12 14.16 -10.73
N ASN A 81 18.24 13.14 -9.87
CA ASN A 81 17.50 11.90 -9.99
C ASN A 81 16.35 11.81 -8.97
N CYS A 82 15.28 11.13 -9.37
CA CYS A 82 14.23 10.69 -8.49
C CYS A 82 14.27 9.17 -8.39
N SER A 83 14.16 8.66 -7.17
CA SER A 83 13.94 7.26 -6.88
C SER A 83 12.45 6.93 -6.95
N ILE A 84 12.13 5.80 -7.57
CA ILE A 84 10.79 5.24 -7.65
C ILE A 84 10.74 4.05 -6.70
N ASP A 85 9.71 3.98 -5.87
CA ASP A 85 9.44 2.82 -5.04
C ASP A 85 8.21 2.04 -5.51
N LEU A 86 8.44 0.77 -5.83
CA LEU A 86 7.44 -0.21 -6.28
C LEU A 86 7.05 -1.22 -5.19
N THR A 87 7.49 -1.01 -3.94
CA THR A 87 7.08 -1.83 -2.79
C THR A 87 5.55 -1.89 -2.72
N MET A 88 4.98 -3.09 -2.70
CA MET A 88 3.52 -3.20 -2.64
C MET A 88 3.01 -2.75 -1.27
N ASP A 89 1.98 -1.91 -1.33
CA ASP A 89 1.37 -1.29 -0.16
C ASP A 89 -0.16 -1.39 -0.30
N ALA A 90 -0.81 -1.86 0.76
CA ALA A 90 -2.25 -2.05 0.79
C ALA A 90 -3.01 -0.73 0.54
N SER A 91 -2.42 0.43 0.88
CA SER A 91 -3.02 1.74 0.62
C SER A 91 -3.33 2.00 -0.85
N LEU A 92 -2.59 1.39 -1.77
CA LEU A 92 -2.82 1.53 -3.21
C LEU A 92 -4.22 1.02 -3.63
N MET A 93 -4.81 0.07 -2.88
CA MET A 93 -6.17 -0.39 -3.14
C MET A 93 -7.23 0.72 -2.99
N TYR A 94 -6.93 1.78 -2.24
CA TYR A 94 -7.88 2.89 -2.01
C TYR A 94 -7.92 3.90 -3.16
N VAL A 95 -7.01 3.80 -4.14
CA VAL A 95 -6.92 4.74 -5.28
C VAL A 95 -8.24 4.80 -6.06
N TRP A 96 -8.88 3.65 -6.32
CA TRP A 96 -10.19 3.64 -6.98
C TRP A 96 -11.30 4.19 -6.09
N ARG A 97 -11.23 3.93 -4.78
CA ARG A 97 -12.24 4.36 -3.82
C ARG A 97 -12.25 5.88 -3.64
N LEU A 98 -11.09 6.50 -3.82
CA LEU A 98 -10.86 7.94 -3.86
C LEU A 98 -11.13 8.54 -5.26
N GLY A 99 -11.48 7.71 -6.25
CA GLY A 99 -11.91 8.13 -7.59
C GLY A 99 -10.78 8.59 -8.50
N LEU A 100 -9.51 8.42 -8.11
CA LEU A 100 -8.37 8.85 -8.92
C LEU A 100 -8.22 8.00 -10.19
N LEU A 101 -8.43 6.68 -10.06
CA LEU A 101 -8.58 5.74 -11.18
C LEU A 101 -9.94 5.03 -11.08
N PRO A 102 -10.57 4.65 -12.19
CA PRO A 102 -11.75 3.82 -12.13
C PRO A 102 -11.37 2.42 -11.64
N ALA A 103 -12.30 1.72 -10.98
CA ALA A 103 -11.99 0.42 -10.41
C ALA A 103 -11.65 -0.62 -11.50
N ASP A 104 -12.21 -0.50 -12.71
CA ASP A 104 -11.95 -1.35 -13.90
C ASP A 104 -10.78 -0.85 -14.75
N ASP A 105 -10.00 0.12 -14.26
CA ASP A 105 -8.73 0.46 -14.89
C ASP A 105 -7.79 -0.76 -14.83
N PRO A 106 -7.18 -1.20 -15.95
CA PRO A 106 -6.27 -2.34 -15.96
C PRO A 106 -5.09 -2.18 -14.98
N VAL A 107 -4.61 -0.95 -14.75
CA VAL A 107 -3.54 -0.68 -13.78
C VAL A 107 -4.04 -0.92 -12.36
N MET A 108 -5.28 -0.54 -12.06
CA MET A 108 -5.90 -0.75 -10.76
C MET A 108 -6.09 -2.25 -10.52
N GLU A 109 -6.64 -2.97 -11.50
CA GLU A 109 -6.84 -4.42 -11.45
C GLU A 109 -5.53 -5.16 -11.20
N ALA A 110 -4.50 -4.89 -12.01
CA ALA A 110 -3.17 -5.48 -11.84
C ALA A 110 -2.60 -5.18 -10.45
N THR A 111 -2.68 -3.93 -9.99
CA THR A 111 -2.15 -3.53 -8.67
C THR A 111 -2.81 -4.31 -7.53
N VAL A 112 -4.14 -4.40 -7.49
CA VAL A 112 -4.80 -5.08 -6.37
C VAL A 112 -4.69 -6.60 -6.48
N ASN A 113 -4.58 -7.18 -7.69
CA ASN A 113 -4.22 -8.60 -7.84
C ASN A 113 -2.84 -8.86 -7.21
N THR A 114 -1.85 -8.02 -7.53
CA THR A 114 -0.50 -8.12 -6.94
C THR A 114 -0.51 -7.91 -5.43
N ILE A 115 -1.34 -7.02 -4.89
CA ILE A 115 -1.54 -6.87 -3.43
C ILE A 115 -2.10 -8.15 -2.83
N GLU A 116 -3.14 -8.73 -3.42
CA GLU A 116 -3.75 -9.97 -2.93
C GLU A 116 -2.83 -11.19 -3.01
N GLU A 117 -1.89 -11.19 -3.94
CA GLU A 117 -0.86 -12.22 -4.05
C GLU A 117 0.25 -12.04 -3.00
N ARG A 118 0.73 -10.81 -2.81
CA ARG A 118 1.96 -10.53 -2.04
C ARG A 118 1.71 -10.17 -0.58
N LEU A 119 0.56 -9.56 -0.27
CA LEU A 119 0.23 -9.05 1.06
C LEU A 119 -0.84 -9.87 1.78
N TRP A 120 -1.45 -10.86 1.13
CA TRP A 120 -2.43 -11.72 1.78
C TRP A 120 -1.79 -12.65 2.81
N ILE A 121 -2.32 -12.62 4.03
CA ILE A 121 -1.90 -13.48 5.13
C ILE A 121 -2.84 -14.70 5.16
N ASP A 122 -2.30 -15.85 4.75
CA ASP A 122 -3.00 -17.12 4.80
C ASP A 122 -3.05 -17.67 6.24
N SER A 123 -4.05 -17.20 6.99
CA SER A 123 -4.35 -17.63 8.35
C SER A 123 -5.83 -17.97 8.48
N ALA A 124 -6.23 -18.59 9.59
CA ALA A 124 -7.63 -18.93 9.85
C ALA A 124 -8.60 -17.72 9.78
N VAL A 125 -8.10 -16.50 9.99
CA VAL A 125 -8.87 -15.25 9.91
C VAL A 125 -8.64 -14.45 8.62
N GLY A 126 -7.68 -14.86 7.78
CA GLY A 126 -7.30 -14.19 6.53
C GLY A 126 -6.64 -12.83 6.73
N GLY A 127 -6.75 -11.97 5.71
CA GLY A 127 -6.52 -10.52 5.67
C GLY A 127 -5.17 -10.03 5.10
N ILE A 128 -4.99 -8.71 5.05
CA ILE A 128 -3.95 -8.06 4.24
C ILE A 128 -2.94 -7.32 5.13
N ALA A 129 -1.65 -7.60 4.93
CA ALA A 129 -0.52 -6.88 5.52
C ALA A 129 -0.42 -5.44 4.97
N ARG A 130 0.07 -4.49 5.78
CA ARG A 130 0.11 -3.07 5.39
C ARG A 130 0.96 -2.81 4.16
N LYS A 131 2.19 -3.32 4.16
CA LYS A 131 3.13 -3.24 3.04
C LYS A 131 4.14 -4.36 3.08
N GLU A 132 4.83 -4.57 1.97
CA GLU A 132 5.92 -5.54 1.92
C GLU A 132 7.07 -5.13 2.82
N ASN A 133 7.72 -6.13 3.39
CA ASN A 133 8.85 -5.93 4.28
C ASN A 133 8.59 -4.89 5.40
N ASP A 134 7.35 -4.78 5.87
CA ASP A 134 7.01 -3.94 7.01
C ASP A 134 7.78 -4.39 8.26
N TRP A 135 8.50 -3.45 8.88
CA TRP A 135 9.30 -3.70 10.09
C TRP A 135 8.48 -3.47 11.35
N TYR A 136 7.37 -2.74 11.27
CA TYR A 136 6.51 -2.46 12.41
C TYR A 136 5.87 -3.76 12.91
N HIS A 137 5.97 -4.01 14.22
CA HIS A 137 5.59 -5.28 14.86
C HIS A 137 6.25 -6.54 14.28
N ARG A 138 7.30 -6.43 13.47
CA ARG A 138 8.10 -7.59 13.10
C ARG A 138 8.85 -8.09 14.34
N LEU A 139 8.58 -9.33 14.73
CA LEU A 139 9.44 -10.01 15.69
C LEU A 139 10.77 -10.32 14.99
N ILE A 140 11.80 -9.53 15.30
CA ILE A 140 13.17 -9.97 15.07
C ILE A 140 13.42 -11.06 16.11
N ILE A 141 13.42 -12.33 15.70
CA ILE A 141 13.89 -13.41 16.56
C ILE A 141 15.43 -13.29 16.65
N LEU A 142 15.91 -12.36 17.46
CA LEU A 142 17.27 -12.38 18.02
C LEU A 142 17.24 -13.11 19.36
N TYR A 143 16.71 -14.34 19.39
CA TYR A 143 16.54 -15.08 20.64
C TYR A 143 17.24 -16.45 20.68
N GLN A 144 17.98 -16.85 19.64
CA GLN A 144 18.70 -18.14 19.65
C GLN A 144 20.23 -18.07 19.78
N GLU A 145 20.87 -16.90 19.74
CA GLU A 145 22.34 -16.83 19.84
C GLU A 145 22.89 -16.29 21.18
N ILE A 146 22.08 -15.69 22.06
CA ILE A 146 22.59 -15.03 23.29
C ILE A 146 22.54 -15.96 24.54
N HIS A 147 21.98 -17.17 24.43
CA HIS A 147 21.93 -18.12 25.56
C HIS A 147 22.62 -19.47 25.29
N GLY A 148 23.67 -19.45 24.45
CA GLY A 148 24.53 -20.62 24.17
C GLY A 148 25.83 -20.70 24.97
N SER A 149 26.16 -19.72 25.82
CA SER A 149 27.45 -19.68 26.53
C SER A 149 27.30 -19.54 28.04
N TYR A 150 26.77 -20.58 28.68
CA TYR A 150 27.13 -20.94 30.05
C TYR A 150 27.26 -22.47 30.10
N GLN A 151 28.40 -22.98 29.62
CA GLN A 151 28.75 -24.39 29.76
C GLN A 151 29.26 -24.64 31.18
N HIS A 152 28.51 -25.43 31.96
CA HIS A 152 29.10 -26.24 33.02
C HIS A 152 29.44 -27.63 32.44
N SER A 153 30.75 -27.91 32.45
CA SER A 153 31.45 -29.20 32.34
C SER A 153 30.65 -30.52 32.32
N GLY A 154 30.96 -31.40 31.35
CA GLY A 154 30.94 -32.86 31.56
C GLY A 154 30.51 -33.77 30.38
N LEU A 155 31.51 -34.32 29.67
CA LEU A 155 31.65 -35.69 29.09
C LEU A 155 30.58 -36.30 28.13
N HIS A 156 31.06 -36.63 26.90
CA HIS A 156 30.71 -37.72 25.95
C HIS A 156 29.21 -37.93 25.55
N ASN A 157 28.79 -38.29 24.33
CA ASN A 157 29.33 -39.08 23.23
C ASN A 157 28.55 -38.78 21.92
N THR A 158 29.14 -39.21 20.80
CA THR A 158 28.74 -39.19 19.38
C THR A 158 27.34 -39.72 19.01
N GLY A 159 26.75 -39.18 17.93
CA GLY A 159 25.57 -39.73 17.27
C GLY A 159 24.98 -38.86 16.13
N SER A 160 25.05 -39.40 14.91
CA SER A 160 24.54 -38.89 13.63
C SER A 160 23.02 -38.68 13.58
N ALA A 161 22.54 -37.61 12.92
CA ALA A 161 21.30 -37.65 12.13
C ALA A 161 21.19 -36.45 11.16
N ALA A 162 21.06 -36.78 9.86
CA ALA A 162 20.63 -35.86 8.81
C ALA A 162 19.16 -35.45 9.02
N GLY A 163 18.84 -34.17 8.79
CA GLY A 163 17.48 -33.65 8.92
C GLY A 163 17.24 -32.48 7.98
N SER A 164 16.49 -32.74 6.92
CA SER A 164 15.98 -31.78 5.93
C SER A 164 15.30 -30.58 6.59
N HIS A 165 15.79 -29.37 6.35
CA HIS A 165 15.12 -28.14 6.80
C HIS A 165 14.16 -27.63 5.74
N ARG A 166 12.89 -27.94 5.96
CA ARG A 166 11.74 -27.30 5.32
C ARG A 166 11.52 -25.99 6.10
N GLU A 167 11.77 -24.85 5.48
CA GLU A 167 11.61 -23.54 6.14
C GLU A 167 10.15 -23.33 6.56
N HIS A 168 9.96 -23.31 7.88
CA HIS A 168 8.71 -22.96 8.54
C HIS A 168 8.48 -21.45 8.43
N LYS A 169 7.52 -21.03 7.59
CA LYS A 169 6.99 -19.66 7.60
C LYS A 169 6.07 -19.50 8.83
N SER A 170 6.63 -19.12 9.98
CA SER A 170 5.87 -18.91 11.21
C SER A 170 5.56 -17.44 11.50
N THR A 171 4.25 -17.19 11.64
CA THR A 171 3.57 -16.27 12.57
C THR A 171 3.76 -14.76 12.40
N TRP A 172 2.84 -14.18 11.62
CA TRP A 172 2.50 -12.75 11.66
C TRP A 172 1.40 -12.51 12.69
N ALA A 173 1.66 -11.67 13.69
CA ALA A 173 0.65 -11.15 14.60
C ALA A 173 0.77 -9.62 14.63
N GLY A 174 -0.19 -8.91 14.04
CA GLY A 174 -0.32 -7.46 14.17
C GLY A 174 -0.93 -6.78 12.94
N TYR A 175 -2.14 -6.24 13.12
CA TYR A 175 -2.93 -5.40 12.22
C TYR A 175 -3.16 -5.90 10.80
N LEU A 176 -4.37 -6.42 10.64
CA LEU A 176 -4.88 -7.07 9.47
C LEU A 176 -6.03 -6.23 8.94
N ILE A 177 -5.99 -5.75 7.69
CA ILE A 177 -7.22 -5.29 7.04
C ILE A 177 -8.04 -6.56 6.78
N MET A 178 -9.07 -6.80 7.60
CA MET A 178 -9.92 -7.98 7.49
C MET A 178 -10.75 -7.92 6.21
N LEU A 179 -10.33 -8.69 5.22
CA LEU A 179 -11.18 -9.16 4.14
C LEU A 179 -11.13 -10.69 4.24
N THR A 180 -12.27 -11.38 4.12
CA THR A 180 -12.33 -12.85 4.18
C THR A 180 -12.29 -13.42 2.75
N LYS A 181 -11.27 -14.21 2.40
CA LYS A 181 -11.16 -14.83 1.07
C LYS A 181 -12.10 -16.03 0.95
N ARG A 182 -13.09 -15.88 0.07
CA ARG A 182 -13.44 -16.89 -0.94
C ARG A 182 -14.06 -16.12 -2.11
N ASP A 183 -13.29 -15.96 -3.20
CA ASP A 183 -13.57 -15.32 -4.53
C ASP A 183 -12.98 -13.89 -4.84
N SER A 184 -11.91 -13.40 -4.20
CA SER A 184 -11.41 -12.00 -4.35
C SER A 184 -10.91 -11.61 -5.76
N TRP A 185 -11.27 -10.43 -6.31
CA TRP A 185 -10.59 -9.12 -6.21
C TRP A 185 -11.59 -8.01 -5.87
N LEU A 186 -11.77 -7.62 -4.61
CA LEU A 186 -13.05 -7.06 -4.10
C LEU A 186 -14.26 -7.99 -4.23
N ASN A 187 -14.21 -9.08 -5.01
CA ASN A 187 -15.16 -10.21 -5.11
C ASN A 187 -16.62 -9.88 -5.51
N ARG A 188 -17.01 -8.64 -5.35
CA ARG A 188 -18.35 -8.10 -5.46
C ARG A 188 -18.14 -6.60 -5.62
N ARG A 189 -18.28 -6.05 -6.82
CA ARG A 189 -18.48 -4.58 -6.92
C ARG A 189 -19.92 -4.17 -6.53
N THR A 190 -20.78 -5.12 -6.15
CA THR A 190 -22.00 -4.96 -5.34
C THR A 190 -21.57 -4.80 -3.87
N LEU A 191 -21.88 -3.74 -3.16
CA LEU A 191 -23.09 -2.94 -3.18
C LEU A 191 -22.73 -1.48 -3.47
N ILE A 192 -23.55 -0.80 -4.27
CA ILE A 192 -23.53 0.66 -4.50
C ILE A 192 -22.51 1.04 -5.60
N THR A 193 -22.88 0.94 -6.89
CA THR A 193 -23.55 2.08 -7.56
C THR A 193 -24.02 3.13 -6.56
N ALA A 194 -23.09 3.90 -6.00
CA ALA A 194 -23.45 5.22 -5.50
C ALA A 194 -23.61 5.96 -6.81
N GLN A 195 -24.86 6.04 -7.27
CA GLN A 195 -25.22 6.88 -8.38
C GLN A 195 -24.40 8.18 -8.29
N PRO A 196 -23.77 8.67 -9.37
CA PRO A 196 -23.38 10.07 -9.36
C PRO A 196 -24.67 10.83 -9.04
N TYR A 197 -24.67 11.52 -7.90
CA TYR A 197 -25.78 12.38 -7.49
C TYR A 197 -26.21 13.18 -8.72
N ARG A 198 -27.43 12.91 -9.21
CA ARG A 198 -28.09 13.75 -10.21
C ARG A 198 -28.35 15.12 -9.61
#